data_AF-A0A561XAP5-F1
#
_entry.id   AF-A0A561XAP5-F1
#
_cell.length_a   1.000
_cell.length_b   1.000
_cell.length_c   1.000
_cell.angle_alpha   90.00
_cell.angle_beta   90.00
_cell.angle_gamma   90.00
#
_symmetry.space_group_name_H-M   'P 1'
#
loop_
_entity.id
_entity.type
_entity.pdbx_description
1 polymer ?
#
loop_
_entity_poly.entity_id
_entity_poly.type
_entity_poly.pdbx_seq_one_letter_code
_entity_poly.pdbx_strand_id
1 'polypeptide(L)'
;MKLKSTLIILSLIAAPAFASDQTVSKTREQVLAELAQAQQNGEMLAPGDSGMTLKQINPGAYRSATSTQARKSREQVREELEQAIRTGDIMVAGEFGVKRNELMSGRYPIVAGKSLKTREQVKSELARAIREGEIVAVGEDGRKLNEIYPDRYHAAQHAAVAATSDESTKAPRF
;
A
#
# COMPACT_ATOMS: atom_id res chain seq x y z
N MET A 1 -45.98 34.29 51.67
CA MET A 1 -45.73 35.37 50.69
C MET A 1 -44.49 34.99 49.89
N LYS A 2 -44.60 35.10 48.56
CA LYS A 2 -43.56 34.75 47.58
C LYS A 2 -42.45 35.81 47.58
N LEU A 3 -41.19 35.40 47.44
CA LEU A 3 -40.13 36.07 46.68
C LEU A 3 -38.98 35.06 46.51
N LYS A 4 -38.87 34.45 45.33
CA LYS A 4 -37.73 33.61 44.97
C LYS A 4 -36.70 34.55 44.34
N SER A 5 -35.66 34.91 45.09
CA SER A 5 -34.55 35.74 44.59
C SER A 5 -33.71 34.96 43.57
N THR A 6 -33.71 35.45 42.35
CA THR A 6 -32.87 35.01 41.24
C THR A 6 -31.41 35.41 41.54
N LEU A 7 -30.54 34.43 41.77
CA LEU A 7 -29.11 34.67 41.98
C LEU A 7 -28.41 34.63 40.61
N ILE A 8 -27.95 35.80 40.16
CA ILE A 8 -27.14 35.95 38.94
C ILE A 8 -25.73 35.43 39.29
N ILE A 9 -25.33 34.31 38.68
CA ILE A 9 -23.97 33.80 38.78
C ILE A 9 -23.12 34.58 37.78
N LEU A 10 -22.32 35.51 38.30
CA LEU A 10 -21.34 36.28 37.55
C LEU A 10 -20.25 35.32 37.04
N SER A 11 -20.19 35.07 35.73
CA SER A 11 -19.12 34.25 35.13
C SER A 11 -17.79 35.00 35.24
N LEU A 12 -16.96 34.58 36.19
CA LEU A 12 -15.60 35.08 36.34
C LEU A 12 -14.78 34.56 35.16
N ILE A 13 -14.40 35.47 34.27
CA ILE A 13 -13.50 35.22 33.14
C ILE A 13 -12.17 34.76 33.74
N ALA A 14 -11.88 33.46 33.66
CA ALA A 14 -10.56 32.93 33.94
C ALA A 14 -9.63 33.39 32.80
N ALA A 15 -8.90 34.48 33.03
CA ALA A 15 -7.71 34.77 32.24
C ALA A 15 -6.76 33.57 32.36
N PRO A 16 -6.07 33.15 31.27
CA PRO A 16 -5.01 32.16 31.38
C PRO A 16 -3.85 32.82 32.12
N ALA A 17 -3.83 32.69 33.44
CA ALA A 17 -2.59 32.78 34.19
C ALA A 17 -1.66 31.72 33.58
N PHE A 18 -0.48 32.13 33.12
CA PHE A 18 0.61 31.22 32.83
C PHE A 18 0.85 30.41 34.11
N ALA A 19 0.23 29.23 34.17
CA ALA A 19 0.56 28.23 35.14
C ALA A 19 1.99 27.80 34.83
N SER A 20 2.93 28.19 35.70
CA SER A 20 4.11 27.38 35.92
C SER A 20 3.60 25.97 36.20
N ASP A 21 3.62 25.13 35.17
CA ASP A 21 3.07 23.80 35.17
C ASP A 21 3.60 23.08 36.42
N GLN A 22 2.68 22.59 37.23
CA GLN A 22 3.01 21.78 38.39
C GLN A 22 3.78 20.58 37.87
N THR A 23 5.10 20.62 38.01
CA THR A 23 5.92 19.45 37.81
C THR A 23 5.46 18.43 38.84
N VAL A 24 4.56 17.54 38.44
CA VAL A 24 4.51 16.19 39.00
C VAL A 24 5.95 15.73 39.00
N SER A 25 6.56 15.66 40.17
CA SER A 25 7.97 15.33 40.31
C SER A 25 8.10 13.91 39.80
N LYS A 26 8.54 13.73 38.55
CA LYS A 26 8.72 12.40 37.97
C LYS A 26 9.60 11.61 38.92
N THR A 27 9.17 10.40 39.27
CA THR A 27 10.02 9.55 40.12
C THR A 27 11.27 9.17 39.33
N ARG A 28 12.38 8.90 40.02
CA ARG A 28 13.63 8.48 39.37
C ARG A 28 13.42 7.27 38.46
N GLU A 29 12.52 6.38 38.84
CA GLU A 29 12.11 5.22 38.05
C GLU A 29 11.41 5.61 36.74
N GLN A 30 10.49 6.58 36.78
CA GLN A 30 9.83 7.10 35.58
C GLN A 30 10.82 7.77 34.63
N VAL A 31 11.77 8.54 35.15
CA VAL A 31 12.82 9.17 34.34
C VAL A 31 13.73 8.13 33.69
N LEU A 32 14.09 7.05 34.40
CA LEU A 32 14.88 5.95 33.84
C LEU A 32 14.12 5.19 32.75
N ALA A 33 12.83 4.95 32.95
CA ALA A 33 11.98 4.31 31.96
C ALA A 33 11.87 5.16 30.68
N GLU A 34 11.69 6.47 30.82
CA GLU A 34 11.63 7.42 29.71
C GLU A 34 12.96 7.51 28.96
N LEU A 35 14.08 7.51 29.68
CA LEU A 35 15.42 7.49 29.07
C LEU A 35 15.67 6.20 28.29
N ALA A 36 15.28 5.05 28.84
CA ALA A 36 15.38 3.77 28.15
C ALA A 36 14.50 3.74 26.89
N GLN A 37 13.30 4.31 26.95
CA GLN A 37 12.42 4.46 25.78
C GLN A 37 13.03 5.39 24.72
N ALA A 38 13.57 6.53 25.10
CA ALA A 38 14.23 7.47 24.20
C ALA A 38 15.46 6.83 23.51
N GLN A 39 16.23 6.02 24.24
CA GLN A 39 17.32 5.21 23.68
C GLN A 39 16.82 4.17 22.68
N GLN A 40 15.76 3.44 23.02
CA GLN A 40 15.22 2.39 22.16
C GLN A 40 14.57 2.93 20.88
N ASN A 41 13.94 4.10 20.96
CA ASN A 41 13.27 4.76 19.84
C ASN A 41 14.22 5.64 19.00
N GLY A 42 15.43 5.92 19.51
CA GLY A 42 16.40 6.79 18.85
C GLY A 42 16.02 8.26 18.90
N GLU A 43 15.25 8.67 19.91
CA GLU A 43 14.83 10.07 20.13
C GLU A 43 15.94 10.91 20.79
N MET A 44 17.03 10.28 21.22
CA MET A 44 18.21 11.00 21.68
C MET A 44 18.83 11.82 20.55
N LEU A 45 19.34 12.99 20.91
CA LEU A 45 20.15 13.80 20.01
C LEU A 45 21.42 13.04 19.62
N ALA A 46 21.74 13.09 18.34
CA ALA A 46 22.97 12.54 17.83
C ALA A 46 24.18 13.38 18.30
N PRO A 47 25.34 12.75 18.52
CA PRO A 47 26.56 13.49 18.81
C PRO A 47 26.96 14.39 17.63
N GLY A 48 27.27 15.66 17.92
CA GLY A 48 27.67 16.68 16.95
C GLY A 48 26.66 17.84 16.83
N ASP A 49 26.95 18.81 15.96
CA ASP A 49 26.19 20.07 15.86
C ASP A 49 24.98 20.00 14.92
N SER A 50 24.59 18.80 14.49
CA SER A 50 23.51 18.61 13.52
C SER A 50 22.12 18.88 14.11
N GLY A 51 21.96 18.82 15.43
CA GLY A 51 20.66 18.93 16.11
C GLY A 51 19.67 17.81 15.72
N MET A 52 20.13 16.78 15.01
CA MET A 52 19.30 15.67 14.56
C MET A 52 19.24 14.57 15.62
N THR A 53 18.16 13.79 15.63
CA THR A 53 18.05 12.61 16.50
C THR A 53 18.72 11.39 15.89
N LEU A 54 19.11 10.41 16.72
CA LEU A 54 19.73 9.17 16.25
C LEU A 54 18.85 8.41 15.24
N LYS A 55 17.53 8.47 15.40
CA LYS A 55 16.55 7.92 14.45
C LYS A 55 16.57 8.65 13.10
N GLN A 56 16.82 9.95 13.07
CA GLN A 56 16.91 10.70 11.82
C GLN A 56 18.18 10.35 11.04
N ILE A 57 19.29 10.11 11.73
CA ILE A 57 20.56 9.74 11.11
C ILE A 57 20.58 8.27 10.67
N ASN A 58 20.04 7.37 11.49
CA ASN A 58 20.00 5.94 11.19
C ASN A 58 18.61 5.35 11.50
N PRO A 59 17.60 5.62 10.66
CA PRO A 59 16.24 5.13 10.88
C PRO A 59 16.15 3.60 10.87
N GLY A 60 17.11 2.89 10.24
CA GLY A 60 17.14 1.44 10.19
C GLY A 60 17.57 0.77 11.51
N ALA A 61 18.31 1.47 12.37
CA ALA A 61 18.74 0.95 13.67
C ALA A 61 17.69 1.09 14.79
N TYR A 62 16.66 1.91 14.58
CA TYR A 62 15.66 2.21 15.59
C TYR A 62 14.27 1.75 15.15
N ARG A 63 13.46 1.30 16.11
CA ARG A 63 12.11 0.83 15.79
C ARG A 63 11.25 2.01 15.36
N SER A 64 10.72 1.96 14.14
CA SER A 64 9.74 2.94 13.71
C SER A 64 8.42 2.68 14.45
N ALA A 65 8.04 3.60 15.34
CA ALA A 65 6.76 3.56 16.06
C ALA A 65 5.53 3.51 15.12
N THR A 66 5.72 3.81 13.83
CA THR A 66 4.70 3.84 12.78
C THR A 66 4.41 2.48 12.13
N SER A 67 5.08 1.39 12.52
CA SER A 67 4.69 0.06 12.02
C SER A 67 3.43 -0.43 12.74
N THR A 68 2.27 -0.07 12.20
CA THR A 68 0.95 -0.65 12.52
C THR A 68 0.79 -2.07 12.00
N GLN A 69 1.82 -2.62 11.34
CA GLN A 69 1.82 -4.02 10.95
C GLN A 69 2.01 -4.89 12.19
N ALA A 70 1.09 -5.84 12.37
CA ALA A 70 1.20 -6.86 13.39
C ALA A 70 2.62 -7.44 13.37
N ARG A 71 3.32 -7.36 14.51
CA ARG A 71 4.70 -7.84 14.62
C ARG A 71 4.69 -9.34 14.35
N LYS A 72 5.17 -9.74 13.17
CA LYS A 72 5.36 -11.15 12.85
C LYS A 72 6.39 -11.75 13.81
N SER A 73 6.14 -12.95 14.30
CA SER A 73 7.16 -13.68 15.06
C SER A 73 8.32 -14.04 14.13
N ARG A 74 9.50 -14.32 14.69
CA ARG A 74 10.65 -14.74 13.85
C ARG A 74 10.34 -16.06 13.14
N GLU A 75 9.54 -16.91 13.76
CA GLU A 75 9.06 -18.17 13.22
C GLU A 75 8.17 -17.92 12.00
N GLN A 76 7.19 -17.01 12.10
CA GLN A 76 6.34 -16.61 10.97
C GLN A 76 7.17 -16.04 9.81
N VAL A 77 8.15 -15.18 10.09
CA VAL A 77 9.04 -14.63 9.06
C VAL A 77 9.85 -15.73 8.37
N ARG A 78 10.32 -16.73 9.13
CA ARG A 78 11.07 -17.86 8.58
C ARG A 78 10.19 -18.75 7.70
N GLU A 79 8.97 -19.04 8.15
CA GLU A 79 8.01 -19.81 7.36
C GLU A 79 7.67 -19.12 6.05
N GLU A 80 7.41 -17.80 6.08
CA GLU A 80 7.15 -17.01 4.87
C GLU A 80 8.34 -17.00 3.92
N LEU A 81 9.56 -16.86 4.45
CA LEU A 81 10.77 -16.91 3.63
C LEU A 81 10.95 -18.29 2.97
N GLU A 82 10.76 -19.36 3.72
CA GLU A 82 10.83 -20.73 3.18
C GLU A 82 9.75 -20.99 2.13
N GLN A 83 8.54 -20.45 2.33
CA GLN A 83 7.47 -20.51 1.34
C GLN A 83 7.84 -19.74 0.07
N ALA A 84 8.38 -18.51 0.17
CA ALA A 84 8.83 -17.72 -0.96
C ALA A 84 9.96 -18.43 -1.75
N ILE A 85 10.90 -19.09 -1.04
CA ILE A 85 11.95 -19.90 -1.67
C ILE A 85 11.33 -21.05 -2.46
N ARG A 86 10.38 -21.76 -1.85
CA ARG A 86 9.72 -22.93 -2.45
C ARG A 86 8.88 -22.57 -3.67
N THR A 87 8.13 -21.46 -3.63
CA THR A 87 7.29 -21.00 -4.74
C THR A 87 8.07 -20.21 -5.79
N GLY A 88 9.34 -19.88 -5.50
CA GLY A 88 10.16 -19.02 -6.34
C GLY A 88 9.68 -17.57 -6.38
N ASP A 89 8.88 -17.16 -5.39
CA ASP A 89 8.43 -15.77 -5.19
C ASP A 89 9.53 -14.91 -4.56
N ILE A 90 10.72 -14.97 -5.17
CA ILE A 90 11.90 -14.23 -4.76
C ILE A 90 12.40 -13.48 -5.98
N MET A 91 12.72 -12.21 -5.76
CA MET A 91 13.34 -11.36 -6.76
C MET A 91 14.70 -11.94 -7.18
N VAL A 92 14.92 -12.05 -8.48
CA VAL A 92 16.24 -12.37 -9.01
C VAL A 92 17.14 -11.15 -8.79
N ALA A 93 18.37 -11.37 -8.31
CA ALA A 93 19.35 -10.31 -8.19
C ALA A 93 19.70 -9.76 -9.59
N GLY A 94 19.58 -8.44 -9.78
CA GLY A 94 19.85 -7.77 -11.04
C GLY A 94 18.81 -6.69 -11.38
N GLU A 95 18.91 -6.11 -12.56
CA GLU A 95 18.10 -4.96 -12.99
C GLU A 95 16.67 -5.32 -13.44
N PHE A 96 16.41 -6.59 -13.72
CA PHE A 96 15.17 -6.99 -14.41
C PHE A 96 13.93 -6.96 -13.52
N GLY A 97 14.07 -6.83 -12.21
CA GLY A 97 12.93 -6.75 -11.29
C GLY A 97 11.97 -7.95 -11.37
N VAL A 98 12.42 -9.07 -11.93
CA VAL A 98 11.61 -10.27 -12.19
C VAL A 98 11.71 -11.29 -11.06
N LYS A 99 10.63 -12.03 -10.85
CA LYS A 99 10.59 -13.12 -9.89
C LYS A 99 11.23 -14.38 -10.47
N ARG A 100 11.83 -15.19 -9.60
CA ARG A 100 12.55 -16.42 -9.99
C ARG A 100 11.63 -17.47 -10.62
N ASN A 101 10.37 -17.52 -10.19
CA ASN A 101 9.33 -18.38 -10.77
C ASN A 101 8.85 -17.93 -12.16
N GLU A 102 8.97 -16.65 -12.49
CA GLU A 102 8.64 -16.12 -13.82
C GLU A 102 9.77 -16.42 -14.81
N LEU A 103 11.02 -16.30 -14.36
CA LEU A 103 12.19 -16.61 -15.18
C LEU A 103 12.36 -18.12 -15.39
N MET A 104 12.14 -18.93 -14.35
CA MET A 104 12.37 -20.38 -14.36
C MET A 104 11.12 -21.14 -13.93
N SER A 105 10.04 -20.95 -14.69
CA SER A 105 8.74 -21.58 -14.40
C SER A 105 8.78 -23.10 -14.24
N GLY A 106 9.65 -23.79 -14.99
CA GLY A 106 9.81 -25.25 -14.88
C GLY A 106 10.49 -25.75 -13.60
N ARG A 107 11.06 -24.87 -12.78
CA ARG A 107 11.79 -25.21 -11.55
C ARG A 107 11.00 -24.98 -10.27
N TYR A 108 9.81 -24.38 -10.36
CA TYR A 108 8.96 -24.06 -9.21
C TYR A 108 7.57 -24.65 -9.41
N PRO A 109 6.89 -25.06 -8.32
CA PRO A 109 5.51 -25.51 -8.40
C PRO A 109 4.63 -24.36 -8.89
N ILE A 110 3.65 -24.68 -9.73
CA ILE A 110 2.63 -23.73 -10.17
C ILE A 110 1.82 -23.32 -8.94
N VAL A 111 1.94 -22.05 -8.54
CA VAL A 111 1.17 -21.51 -7.42
C VAL A 111 -0.29 -21.42 -7.85
N ALA A 112 -1.16 -22.21 -7.22
CA ALA A 112 -2.56 -22.45 -7.60
C ALA A 112 -3.52 -21.23 -7.48
N GLY A 113 -3.00 -20.01 -7.34
CA GLY A 113 -3.78 -18.77 -7.23
C GLY A 113 -3.76 -17.88 -8.46
N LYS A 114 -2.90 -18.15 -9.46
CA LYS A 114 -2.98 -17.44 -10.75
C LYS A 114 -4.08 -18.13 -11.57
N SER A 115 -5.15 -17.40 -11.88
CA SER A 115 -6.13 -17.84 -12.89
C SER A 115 -5.40 -17.99 -14.23
N LEU A 116 -4.98 -19.21 -14.54
CA LEU A 116 -4.28 -19.51 -15.78
C LEU A 116 -5.34 -19.70 -16.85
N LYS A 117 -5.40 -18.76 -17.80
CA LYS A 117 -6.22 -18.92 -19.00
C LYS A 117 -5.75 -20.17 -19.74
N THR A 118 -6.70 -20.99 -20.16
CA THR A 118 -6.42 -22.12 -21.05
C THR A 118 -5.86 -21.62 -22.38
N ARG A 119 -5.11 -22.47 -23.08
CA ARG A 119 -4.56 -22.12 -24.39
C ARG A 119 -5.66 -21.73 -25.39
N GLU A 120 -6.80 -22.39 -25.29
CA GLU A 120 -8.00 -22.15 -26.08
C GLU A 120 -8.59 -20.76 -25.77
N GLN A 121 -8.70 -20.39 -24.49
CA GLN A 121 -9.12 -19.05 -24.09
C GLN A 121 -8.16 -17.98 -24.62
N VAL A 122 -6.84 -18.17 -24.46
CA VAL A 122 -5.83 -17.25 -24.98
C VAL A 122 -5.94 -17.09 -26.51
N LYS A 123 -6.13 -18.18 -27.25
CA LYS A 123 -6.35 -18.11 -28.71
C LYS A 123 -7.62 -17.36 -29.08
N SER A 124 -8.70 -17.57 -28.34
CA SER A 124 -9.97 -16.88 -28.59
C SER A 124 -9.87 -15.37 -28.33
N GLU A 125 -9.17 -14.98 -27.25
CA GLU A 125 -8.90 -13.58 -26.92
C GLU A 125 -7.99 -12.92 -27.95
N LEU A 126 -6.93 -13.61 -28.38
CA LEU A 126 -6.05 -13.12 -29.44
C LEU A 126 -6.81 -12.93 -30.75
N ALA A 127 -7.64 -13.89 -31.16
CA ALA A 127 -8.46 -13.77 -32.36
C ALA A 127 -9.45 -12.59 -32.27
N ARG A 128 -10.02 -12.35 -31.09
CA ARG A 128 -10.87 -11.18 -30.83
C ARG A 128 -10.08 -9.88 -30.94
N ALA A 129 -8.90 -9.79 -30.29
CA ALA A 129 -8.04 -8.62 -30.34
C ALA A 129 -7.57 -8.30 -31.77
N ILE A 130 -7.25 -9.32 -32.58
CA ILE A 130 -6.94 -9.15 -34.01
C ILE A 130 -8.15 -8.57 -34.74
N ARG A 131 -9.34 -9.14 -34.53
CA ARG A 131 -10.57 -8.71 -35.22
C ARG A 131 -10.96 -7.28 -34.87
N GLU A 132 -10.82 -6.89 -33.60
CA GLU A 132 -11.16 -5.55 -33.08
C GLU A 132 -10.04 -4.53 -33.28
N GLY A 133 -8.87 -4.97 -33.74
CA GLY A 133 -7.68 -4.13 -33.92
C GLY A 133 -7.11 -3.63 -32.59
N GLU A 134 -7.34 -4.34 -31.49
CA GLU A 134 -6.86 -3.99 -30.14
C GLU A 134 -5.38 -4.32 -29.92
N ILE A 135 -4.67 -4.70 -30.98
CA ILE A 135 -3.24 -5.03 -30.94
C ILE A 135 -2.44 -3.75 -31.09
N VAL A 136 -1.43 -3.57 -30.23
CA VAL A 136 -0.47 -2.48 -30.32
C VAL A 136 0.31 -2.59 -31.63
N ALA A 137 0.30 -1.52 -32.41
CA ALA A 137 1.04 -1.47 -33.66
C ALA A 137 2.55 -1.46 -33.41
N VAL A 138 3.31 -1.97 -34.38
CA VAL A 138 4.78 -1.94 -34.33
C VAL A 138 5.24 -0.49 -34.47
N GLY A 139 5.77 0.10 -33.40
CA GLY A 139 6.24 1.48 -33.32
C GLY A 139 6.45 1.93 -31.87
N GLU A 140 7.00 3.13 -31.67
CA GLU A 140 7.28 3.69 -30.33
C GLU A 140 6.04 4.30 -29.66
N ASP A 141 5.02 4.66 -30.44
CA ASP A 141 3.86 5.43 -29.96
C ASP A 141 2.88 4.61 -29.09
N GLY A 142 3.00 3.28 -29.05
CA GLY A 142 2.11 2.41 -28.28
C GLY A 142 0.64 2.38 -28.74
N ARG A 143 0.31 3.00 -29.89
CA ARG A 143 -1.05 3.09 -30.43
C ARG A 143 -1.57 1.74 -30.93
N LYS A 144 -2.88 1.51 -30.80
CA LYS A 144 -3.56 0.30 -31.26
C LYS A 144 -3.86 0.36 -32.76
N LEU A 145 -3.91 -0.79 -33.43
CA LEU A 145 -4.16 -0.86 -34.88
C LEU A 145 -5.49 -0.25 -35.30
N ASN A 146 -6.52 -0.32 -34.45
CA ASN A 146 -7.82 0.31 -34.70
C ASN A 146 -7.79 1.85 -34.57
N GLU A 147 -6.83 2.42 -33.85
CA GLU A 147 -6.61 3.87 -33.77
C GLU A 147 -5.85 4.39 -35.00
N ILE A 148 -4.97 3.56 -35.57
CA ILE A 148 -4.18 3.92 -36.77
C ILE A 148 -4.98 3.69 -38.06
N TYR A 149 -5.74 2.60 -38.12
CA TYR A 149 -6.50 2.18 -39.30
C TYR A 149 -7.98 1.95 -38.98
N PRO A 150 -8.72 2.99 -38.53
CA PRO A 150 -10.13 2.84 -38.16
C PRO A 150 -10.96 2.21 -39.29
N ASP A 151 -10.66 2.56 -40.54
CA ASP A 151 -11.29 2.02 -41.75
C ASP A 151 -11.26 0.50 -41.90
N ARG A 152 -10.26 -0.15 -41.30
CA ARG A 152 -10.09 -1.61 -41.36
C ARG A 152 -10.81 -2.34 -40.22
N TYR A 153 -11.27 -1.62 -39.19
CA TYR A 153 -11.81 -2.21 -37.96
C TYR A 153 -13.22 -1.70 -37.58
N HIS A 154 -13.84 -0.80 -38.36
CA HIS A 154 -15.19 -0.26 -38.12
C HIS A 154 -16.25 -1.34 -37.88
N ALA A 155 -16.29 -2.40 -38.69
CA ALA A 155 -17.27 -3.48 -38.55
C ALA A 155 -17.15 -4.22 -37.19
N ALA A 156 -15.92 -4.35 -36.69
CA ALA A 156 -15.67 -4.96 -35.38
C ALA A 156 -15.99 -4.00 -34.23
N GLN A 157 -15.74 -2.70 -34.38
CA GLN A 157 -16.13 -1.67 -33.40
C GLN A 157 -17.64 -1.60 -33.23
N HIS A 158 -18.41 -1.59 -34.32
CA HIS A 158 -19.88 -1.60 -34.25
C HIS A 158 -20.44 -2.87 -33.59
N ALA A 159 -19.85 -4.04 -33.88
CA ALA A 159 -20.26 -5.30 -33.26
C ALA A 159 -19.90 -5.38 -31.76
N ALA A 160 -18.73 -4.86 -31.36
CA ALA A 160 -18.30 -4.82 -29.96
C ALA A 160 -19.15 -3.83 -29.12
N VAL A 161 -19.49 -2.67 -29.69
CA VAL A 161 -20.39 -1.70 -29.05
C VAL A 161 -21.80 -2.29 -28.88
N ALA A 162 -22.31 -3.00 -29.89
CA ALA A 162 -23.61 -3.67 -29.79
C ALA A 162 -23.62 -4.77 -28.71
N ALA A 163 -22.56 -5.57 -28.60
CA ALA A 163 -22.43 -6.61 -27.58
C ALA A 163 -22.33 -6.05 -26.15
N THR A 164 -21.58 -4.95 -25.95
CA THR A 164 -21.46 -4.32 -24.62
C THR A 164 -22.73 -3.60 -24.18
N SER A 165 -23.51 -3.05 -25.12
CA SER A 165 -24.84 -2.49 -24.82
C SER A 165 -25.86 -3.55 -24.38
N ASP A 166 -25.74 -4.78 -24.89
CA ASP A 166 -26.65 -5.89 -24.58
C ASP A 166 -26.28 -6.61 -23.27
N GLU A 167 -25.01 -6.55 -22.87
CA GLU A 167 -24.54 -7.05 -21.56
C GLU A 167 -24.87 -6.08 -20.42
N SER A 168 -24.84 -4.77 -20.68
CA SER A 168 -25.24 -3.70 -19.75
C SER A 168 -26.74 -3.73 -19.42
N THR A 169 -27.60 -4.16 -20.34
CA THR A 169 -29.05 -4.34 -20.12
C THR A 169 -29.40 -5.62 -19.35
N LYS A 170 -28.46 -6.56 -19.21
CA LYS A 170 -28.68 -7.87 -18.57
C LYS A 170 -28.15 -7.96 -17.13
N ALA A 171 -27.41 -6.96 -16.65
CA ALA A 171 -26.98 -6.91 -15.26
C ALA A 171 -28.18 -6.68 -14.31
N PRO A 172 -28.44 -7.55 -13.31
CA PRO A 172 -29.51 -7.32 -12.35
C PRO A 172 -29.15 -6.08 -11.52
N ARG A 173 -30.00 -5.06 -11.62
CA ARG A 173 -30.02 -3.95 -10.68
C ARG A 173 -30.46 -4.51 -9.33
N PHE A 174 -29.51 -4.68 -8.41
CA PHE A 174 -29.79 -4.86 -6.99
C PHE A 174 -29.84 -3.49 -6.31
#